data_AF-A0AA88QNT4-F1
#
_entry.id   AF-A0AA88QNT4-F1
#
_cell.length_a   1.000
_cell.length_b   1.000
_cell.length_c   1.000
_cell.angle_alpha   90.00
_cell.angle_beta   90.00
_cell.angle_gamma   90.00
#
_symmetry.space_group_name_H-M   'P 1'
#
loop_
_entity.id
_entity.type
_entity.pdbx_description
1 polymer ?
#
loop_
_entity_poly.entity_id
_entity_poly.type
_entity_poly.pdbx_seq_one_letter_code
_entity_poly.pdbx_strand_id
1 'polypeptide(L)'
;MTVIHGFSRYLSPSNGENNHSSEVLLKSTSNRHVKHRSQALIEYDYIVVGGGTAGCPLAATLSSNYSVLLLEWGGLPHDHPDVLSQEKYVVNLYEANDRDSPAQRFTSEDGIPNLRGRILGGSSMINVGIYSRADGDFYARTGIKWDMGAVKKAYEWVEESIVFGTDNLTTWESSVRDALLESNIGPDNGFTLDHVVGVKVTGATFDEAGRRHGAVELVNKANPENL
;
A
#
# COMPACT_ATOMS: atom_id res chain seq x y z
N MET A 1 14.03 -0.15 -15.49
CA MET A 1 14.59 -1.51 -15.58
C MET A 1 15.84 -1.52 -14.71
N THR A 2 15.72 -1.98 -13.48
CA THR A 2 16.81 -1.92 -12.49
C THR A 2 17.20 -3.34 -12.11
N VAL A 3 18.44 -3.69 -12.46
CA VAL A 3 19.12 -4.92 -12.09
C VAL A 3 19.76 -4.69 -10.73
N ILE A 4 19.45 -5.52 -9.73
CA ILE A 4 20.11 -5.46 -8.42
C ILE A 4 21.33 -6.39 -8.47
N HIS A 5 22.54 -5.82 -8.39
CA HIS A 5 23.76 -6.53 -8.05
C HIS A 5 23.85 -6.71 -6.52
N GLY A 6 24.08 -7.93 -6.06
CA GLY A 6 24.31 -8.23 -4.65
C GLY A 6 25.66 -7.70 -4.18
N PHE A 7 25.65 -6.86 -3.13
CA PHE A 7 26.84 -6.52 -2.35
C PHE A 7 26.76 -7.19 -0.99
N SER A 8 27.68 -8.13 -0.73
CA SER A 8 28.04 -8.55 0.61
C SER A 8 29.04 -7.53 1.17
N ARG A 9 28.72 -6.87 2.29
CA ARG A 9 29.71 -6.11 3.08
C ARG A 9 30.00 -6.88 4.36
N TYR A 10 31.23 -7.36 4.48
CA TYR A 10 31.86 -7.63 5.76
C TYR A 10 32.22 -6.29 6.42
N LEU A 11 31.76 -6.06 7.65
CA LEU A 11 32.24 -4.97 8.50
C LEU A 11 33.26 -5.53 9.50
N SER A 12 34.43 -4.90 9.56
CA SER A 12 35.47 -5.14 10.58
C SER A 12 35.15 -4.33 11.85
N PRO A 13 35.38 -4.84 13.07
CA PRO A 13 35.14 -4.08 14.29
C PRO A 13 36.35 -3.21 14.65
N SER A 14 36.08 -1.96 15.06
CA SER A 14 37.01 -1.08 15.80
C SER A 14 36.66 -1.11 17.28
N ASN A 15 37.67 -1.41 18.12
CA ASN A 15 37.57 -1.59 19.56
C ASN A 15 37.18 -0.31 20.34
N GLY A 16 36.34 -0.49 21.35
CA GLY A 16 36.05 0.47 22.42
C GLY A 16 35.07 -0.15 23.43
N GLU A 17 35.60 -0.79 24.47
CA GLU A 17 34.90 -1.58 25.49
C GLU A 17 33.96 -0.75 26.40
N ASN A 18 32.72 -1.23 26.63
CA ASN A 18 32.33 -1.80 27.93
C ASN A 18 30.86 -2.34 27.97
N ASN A 19 30.78 -3.65 28.19
CA ASN A 19 29.80 -4.42 28.99
C ASN A 19 28.28 -4.40 28.69
N HIS A 20 27.81 -5.36 27.87
CA HIS A 20 27.10 -6.56 28.35
C HIS A 20 26.91 -7.59 27.21
N SER A 21 28.03 -8.23 26.86
CA SER A 21 28.25 -9.62 26.43
C SER A 21 27.11 -10.44 25.78
N SER A 22 27.16 -10.52 24.45
CA SER A 22 27.10 -11.80 23.72
C SER A 22 27.94 -11.72 22.42
N GLU A 23 29.26 -11.69 22.59
CA GLU A 23 30.21 -11.86 21.47
C GLU A 23 30.38 -13.35 21.14
N VAL A 24 30.13 -13.69 19.88
CA VAL A 24 30.44 -15.00 19.29
C VAL A 24 31.95 -15.06 19.05
N LEU A 25 32.65 -15.68 20.01
CA LEU A 25 34.08 -15.98 19.90
C LEU A 25 34.28 -17.25 19.04
N LEU A 26 34.62 -17.08 17.76
CA LEU A 26 35.13 -18.17 16.92
C LEU A 26 36.57 -18.51 17.35
N LYS A 27 36.71 -19.30 18.42
CA LYS A 27 37.93 -20.08 18.67
C LYS A 27 37.80 -21.43 17.99
N SER A 28 38.52 -21.59 16.89
CA SER A 28 38.90 -22.89 16.33
C SER A 28 39.52 -23.76 17.43
N THR A 29 38.84 -24.84 17.82
CA THR A 29 39.43 -26.16 18.14
C THR A 29 38.39 -27.15 18.64
N SER A 30 38.49 -28.36 18.08
CA SER A 30 37.92 -29.64 18.53
C SER A 30 36.44 -29.93 18.21
N ASN A 31 36.27 -30.94 17.35
CA ASN A 31 35.05 -31.64 16.99
C ASN A 31 34.05 -31.78 18.16
N ARG A 32 33.06 -30.89 18.22
CA ARG A 32 31.77 -31.18 18.83
C ARG A 32 30.70 -30.96 17.76
N HIS A 33 30.00 -32.05 17.43
CA HIS A 33 28.80 -32.01 16.60
C HIS A 33 27.80 -31.03 17.22
N VAL A 34 27.78 -29.79 16.71
CA VAL A 34 26.63 -28.91 16.88
C VAL A 34 25.54 -29.57 16.06
N LYS A 35 24.59 -30.23 16.72
CA LYS A 35 23.32 -30.61 16.09
C LYS A 35 22.65 -29.30 15.68
N HIS A 36 22.86 -28.88 14.42
CA HIS A 36 21.94 -27.98 13.77
C HIS A 36 20.57 -28.66 13.90
N ARG A 37 19.70 -28.13 14.78
CA ARG A 37 18.27 -28.41 14.65
C ARG A 37 17.95 -27.94 13.24
N SER A 38 17.66 -28.89 12.35
CA SER A 38 17.06 -28.59 11.06
C SER A 38 15.73 -27.92 11.37
N GLN A 39 15.74 -26.59 11.43
CA GLN A 39 14.51 -25.83 11.40
C GLN A 39 13.85 -26.24 10.08
N ALA A 40 12.67 -26.85 10.17
CA ALA A 40 11.92 -27.20 8.98
C ALA A 40 11.78 -25.91 8.16
N LEU A 41 12.24 -25.94 6.92
CA LEU A 41 12.05 -24.83 6.00
C LEU A 41 10.53 -24.73 5.80
N ILE A 42 9.96 -23.57 6.13
CA ILE A 42 8.57 -23.28 5.80
C ILE A 42 8.58 -22.80 4.36
N GLU A 43 7.92 -23.56 3.50
CA GLU A 43 7.79 -23.27 2.07
C GLU A 43 6.41 -22.68 1.81
N TYR A 44 6.37 -21.72 0.88
CA TYR A 44 5.14 -21.08 0.39
C TYR A 44 5.17 -21.14 -1.13
N ASP A 45 4.00 -21.29 -1.75
CA ASP A 45 3.86 -21.25 -3.21
C ASP A 45 4.18 -19.84 -3.74
N TYR A 46 3.77 -18.81 -2.99
CA TYR A 46 4.02 -17.41 -3.33
C TYR A 46 4.51 -16.61 -2.13
N ILE A 47 5.49 -15.73 -2.37
CA ILE A 47 5.91 -14.70 -1.41
C ILE A 47 5.62 -13.34 -2.05
N VAL A 48 4.72 -12.58 -1.44
CA VAL A 48 4.37 -11.22 -1.85
C VAL A 48 5.15 -10.24 -0.97
N VAL A 49 6.10 -9.51 -1.58
CA VAL A 49 6.90 -8.51 -0.88
C VAL A 49 6.26 -7.12 -1.06
N GLY A 50 5.75 -6.58 0.03
CA GLY A 50 5.02 -5.32 0.13
C GLY A 50 3.52 -5.55 0.28
N GLY A 51 3.00 -5.37 1.50
CA GLY A 51 1.58 -5.39 1.82
C GLY A 51 0.90 -4.07 1.51
N GLY A 52 1.10 -3.56 0.30
CA GLY A 52 0.57 -2.27 -0.14
C GLY A 52 -0.69 -2.37 -1.02
N THR A 53 -1.00 -1.28 -1.72
CA THR A 53 -2.21 -1.13 -2.56
C THR A 53 -2.46 -2.30 -3.52
N ALA A 54 -1.41 -2.81 -4.18
CA ALA A 54 -1.51 -3.96 -5.08
C ALA A 54 -1.20 -5.30 -4.38
N GLY A 55 -0.39 -5.27 -3.32
CA GLY A 55 0.08 -6.48 -2.64
C GLY A 55 -1.00 -7.18 -1.82
N CYS A 56 -1.78 -6.41 -1.05
CA CYS A 56 -2.90 -6.96 -0.28
C CYS A 56 -3.93 -7.71 -1.15
N PRO A 57 -4.51 -7.13 -2.21
CA PRO A 57 -5.47 -7.85 -3.05
C PRO A 57 -4.83 -9.00 -3.84
N LEU A 58 -3.56 -8.88 -4.24
CA LEU A 58 -2.83 -9.98 -4.88
C LEU A 58 -2.68 -11.18 -3.95
N ALA A 59 -2.25 -10.93 -2.71
CA ALA A 59 -2.08 -11.99 -1.70
C ALA A 59 -3.41 -12.67 -1.36
N ALA A 60 -4.48 -11.89 -1.19
CA ALA A 60 -5.83 -12.43 -0.98
C ALA A 60 -6.33 -13.26 -2.17
N THR A 61 -6.01 -12.86 -3.39
CA THR A 61 -6.39 -13.61 -4.60
C THR A 61 -5.63 -14.94 -4.69
N LEU A 62 -4.31 -14.92 -4.49
CA LEU A 62 -3.47 -16.11 -4.57
C LEU A 62 -3.81 -17.13 -3.46
N SER A 63 -4.13 -16.65 -2.25
CA SER A 63 -4.42 -17.52 -1.11
C SER A 63 -5.67 -18.38 -1.29
N SER A 64 -6.54 -18.04 -2.26
CA SER A 64 -7.70 -18.86 -2.59
C SER A 64 -7.32 -20.29 -3.03
N ASN A 65 -6.13 -20.51 -3.58
CA ASN A 65 -5.69 -21.82 -4.09
C ASN A 65 -4.28 -22.24 -3.66
N TYR A 66 -3.49 -21.33 -3.08
CA TYR A 66 -2.07 -21.53 -2.81
C TYR A 66 -1.69 -21.01 -1.43
N SER A 67 -0.58 -21.51 -0.87
CA SER A 67 0.04 -20.96 0.33
C SER A 67 0.80 -19.67 0.00
N VAL A 68 0.55 -18.60 0.74
CA VAL A 68 1.09 -17.27 0.47
C VAL A 68 1.70 -16.68 1.73
N LEU A 69 2.88 -16.09 1.60
CA LEU A 69 3.49 -15.25 2.63
C LEU A 69 3.45 -13.79 2.18
N LEU A 70 2.71 -12.94 2.91
CA LEU A 70 2.72 -11.49 2.70
C LEU A 70 3.71 -10.82 3.66
N LEU A 71 4.72 -10.16 3.10
CA LEU A 71 5.73 -9.44 3.88
C LEU A 71 5.52 -7.94 3.74
N GLU A 72 5.29 -7.26 4.86
CA GLU A 72 5.25 -5.81 4.94
C GLU A 72 6.30 -5.32 5.94
N TRP A 73 6.99 -4.23 5.60
CA TRP A 73 8.09 -3.69 6.40
C TRP A 73 7.65 -2.59 7.38
N GLY A 74 6.47 -2.01 7.15
CA GLY A 74 5.84 -1.05 8.05
C GLY A 74 4.99 -1.68 9.17
N GLY A 75 4.37 -0.81 9.97
CA GLY A 75 3.51 -1.19 11.09
C GLY A 75 2.09 -1.63 10.67
N LEU A 76 1.24 -1.91 11.65
CA LEU A 76 -0.17 -2.23 11.42
C LEU A 76 -1.04 -0.97 11.59
N PRO A 77 -2.14 -0.83 10.83
CA PRO A 77 -3.09 0.29 10.99
C PRO A 77 -3.61 0.49 12.42
N HIS A 78 -3.74 -0.60 13.20
CA HIS A 78 -4.18 -0.53 14.59
C HIS A 78 -3.21 0.26 15.48
N ASP A 79 -1.90 0.20 15.20
CA ASP A 79 -0.87 0.89 15.96
C ASP A 79 -0.77 2.38 15.60
N HIS A 80 -1.48 2.81 14.54
CA HIS A 80 -1.48 4.16 14.02
C HIS A 80 -2.91 4.66 13.76
N PRO A 81 -3.76 4.82 14.79
CA PRO A 81 -5.19 5.07 14.62
C PRO A 81 -5.54 6.31 13.79
N ASP A 82 -4.65 7.30 13.75
CA ASP A 82 -4.83 8.50 12.92
C ASP A 82 -4.91 8.16 11.43
N VAL A 83 -4.31 7.05 10.95
CA VAL A 83 -4.43 6.64 9.53
C VAL A 83 -5.85 6.22 9.19
N LEU A 84 -6.67 5.88 10.18
CA LEU A 84 -8.04 5.42 10.00
C LEU A 84 -9.06 6.57 9.92
N SER A 85 -8.63 7.83 10.05
CA SER A 85 -9.52 9.00 10.08
C SER A 85 -9.24 9.97 8.95
N GLN A 86 -10.29 10.39 8.26
CA GLN A 86 -10.24 11.44 7.24
C GLN A 86 -9.73 12.77 7.83
N GLU A 87 -10.20 13.15 9.03
CA GLU A 87 -9.82 14.42 9.67
C GLU A 87 -8.33 14.48 10.03
N LYS A 88 -7.70 13.32 10.21
CA LYS A 88 -6.30 13.20 10.63
C LYS A 88 -5.32 13.02 9.46
N TYR A 89 -5.80 13.00 8.21
CA TYR A 89 -4.93 12.75 7.06
C TYR A 89 -3.75 13.75 6.99
N VAL A 90 -4.00 15.05 7.22
CA VAL A 90 -2.95 16.09 7.18
C VAL A 90 -1.92 15.87 8.28
N VAL A 91 -2.39 15.52 9.48
CA VAL A 91 -1.53 15.27 10.65
C VAL A 91 -0.58 14.11 10.36
N ASN A 92 -1.08 12.99 9.82
CA ASN A 92 -0.24 11.84 9.46
C ASN A 92 0.89 12.20 8.48
N LEU A 93 0.61 13.07 7.50
CA LEU A 93 1.62 13.50 6.53
C LEU A 93 2.62 14.48 7.15
N TYR A 94 2.15 15.37 8.02
CA TYR A 94 2.97 16.36 8.70
C TYR A 94 3.86 15.77 9.82
N GLU A 95 3.44 14.68 10.44
CA GLU A 95 4.19 13.99 11.50
C GLU A 95 5.05 12.82 10.98
N ALA A 96 5.07 12.63 9.66
CA ALA A 96 5.87 11.60 8.99
C ALA A 96 7.34 11.63 9.45
N ASN A 97 7.91 10.47 9.78
CA ASN A 97 9.26 10.36 10.30
C ASN A 97 9.93 9.05 9.88
N ASP A 98 11.26 9.00 9.90
CA ASP A 98 12.02 7.85 9.39
C ASP A 98 12.07 6.64 10.34
N ARG A 99 11.47 6.73 11.53
CA ARG A 99 11.52 5.66 12.55
C ARG A 99 10.33 4.71 12.42
N ASP A 100 9.15 5.14 12.85
CA ASP A 100 7.98 4.29 13.05
C ASP A 100 6.69 4.84 12.43
N SER A 101 6.70 6.06 11.88
CA SER A 101 5.53 6.63 11.20
C SER A 101 5.01 5.75 10.04
N PRO A 102 3.68 5.70 9.82
CA PRO A 102 3.06 5.03 8.69
C PRO A 102 3.36 5.69 7.34
N ALA A 103 3.93 6.90 7.34
CA ALA A 103 4.42 7.60 6.16
C ALA A 103 5.93 7.83 6.27
N GLN A 104 6.65 7.56 5.19
CA GLN A 104 8.09 7.80 5.08
C GLN A 104 8.36 8.98 4.14
N ARG A 105 9.21 9.91 4.58
CA ARG A 105 9.68 11.04 3.79
C ARG A 105 10.79 10.63 2.83
N PHE A 106 10.81 11.27 1.68
CA PHE A 106 11.96 11.29 0.79
C PHE A 106 11.97 12.60 -0.01
N THR A 107 13.09 12.89 -0.64
CA THR A 107 13.22 14.03 -1.56
C THR A 107 13.71 13.47 -2.90
N SER A 108 13.07 13.87 -4.00
CA SER A 108 13.53 13.48 -5.33
C SER A 108 14.91 14.07 -5.63
N GLU A 109 15.57 13.56 -6.67
CA GLU A 109 16.85 14.14 -7.15
C GLU A 109 16.69 15.60 -7.61
N ASP A 110 15.48 16.01 -8.01
CA ASP A 110 15.13 17.39 -8.33
C ASP A 110 14.93 18.29 -7.09
N GLY A 111 15.06 17.74 -5.87
CA GLY A 111 14.89 18.48 -4.63
C GLY A 111 13.44 18.62 -4.15
N ILE A 112 12.49 17.87 -4.70
CA ILE A 112 11.06 17.96 -4.34
C ILE A 112 10.74 16.98 -3.20
N PRO A 113 10.28 17.46 -2.02
CA PRO A 113 9.85 16.60 -0.93
C PRO A 113 8.61 15.78 -1.29
N ASN A 114 8.57 14.52 -0.86
CA ASN A 114 7.48 13.60 -1.12
C ASN A 114 7.36 12.54 -0.01
N LEU A 115 6.29 11.76 -0.05
CA LEU A 115 5.91 10.77 0.96
C LEU A 115 5.54 9.44 0.31
N ARG A 116 5.80 8.32 1.00
CA ARG A 116 5.34 6.98 0.63
C ARG A 116 4.84 6.22 1.85
N GLY A 117 3.89 5.30 1.65
CA GLY A 117 3.37 4.47 2.73
C GLY A 117 4.43 3.50 3.28
N ARG A 118 4.43 3.34 4.61
CA ARG A 118 5.19 2.37 5.39
C ARG A 118 4.27 1.77 6.45
N ILE A 119 3.29 1.01 6.00
CA ILE A 119 2.25 0.39 6.83
C ILE A 119 1.57 -0.71 6.04
N LEU A 120 0.99 -1.71 6.69
CA LEU A 120 0.09 -2.67 6.02
C LEU A 120 -1.11 -1.92 5.40
N GLY A 121 -1.38 -2.20 4.13
CA GLY A 121 -2.22 -1.41 3.22
C GLY A 121 -1.44 -0.40 2.36
N GLY A 122 -0.21 -0.06 2.74
CA GLY A 122 0.69 0.82 2.00
C GLY A 122 0.14 2.24 1.81
N SER A 123 0.41 2.85 0.66
CA SER A 123 0.01 4.24 0.40
C SER A 123 -1.50 4.47 0.37
N SER A 124 -2.34 3.43 0.23
CA SER A 124 -3.80 3.60 0.38
C SER A 124 -4.20 4.04 1.80
N MET A 125 -3.35 3.79 2.80
CA MET A 125 -3.60 4.17 4.19
C MET A 125 -3.23 5.63 4.50
N ILE A 126 -2.53 6.32 3.61
CA ILE A 126 -2.06 7.70 3.84
C ILE A 126 -2.48 8.68 2.74
N ASN A 127 -3.13 8.20 1.67
CA ASN A 127 -3.57 9.06 0.56
C ASN A 127 -4.81 9.90 0.94
N VAL A 128 -5.29 10.71 0.00
CA VAL A 128 -6.49 11.56 0.16
C VAL A 128 -7.81 10.82 -0.10
N GLY A 129 -7.78 9.50 -0.30
CA GLY A 129 -8.97 8.66 -0.41
C GLY A 129 -9.78 8.78 -1.70
N ILE A 130 -9.36 9.55 -2.70
CA ILE A 130 -10.09 9.66 -3.98
C ILE A 130 -9.96 8.35 -4.77
N TYR A 131 -11.10 7.82 -5.24
CA TYR A 131 -11.18 6.63 -6.07
C TYR A 131 -11.67 6.97 -7.48
N SER A 132 -10.98 6.46 -8.50
CA SER A 132 -11.42 6.49 -9.90
C SER A 132 -10.87 5.26 -10.61
N ARG A 133 -11.66 4.66 -11.49
CA ARG A 133 -11.16 3.70 -12.48
C ARG A 133 -10.20 4.40 -13.43
N ALA A 134 -9.33 3.62 -14.06
CA ALA A 134 -8.40 4.11 -15.07
C ALA A 134 -9.15 4.58 -16.32
N ASP A 135 -8.52 5.50 -17.05
CA ASP A 135 -8.92 5.90 -18.39
C ASP A 135 -9.05 4.68 -19.31
N GLY A 136 -10.11 4.59 -20.11
CA GLY A 136 -10.26 3.54 -21.12
C GLY A 136 -9.07 3.47 -22.07
N ASP A 137 -8.50 4.62 -22.44
CA ASP A 137 -7.35 4.70 -23.35
C ASP A 137 -6.05 4.23 -22.70
N PHE A 138 -5.99 4.14 -21.36
CA PHE A 138 -4.84 3.54 -20.67
C PHE A 138 -4.63 2.11 -21.14
N TYR A 139 -5.69 1.29 -21.13
CA TYR A 139 -5.62 -0.12 -21.49
C TYR A 139 -5.11 -0.32 -22.91
N ALA A 140 -5.61 0.48 -23.86
CA ALA A 140 -5.21 0.42 -25.26
C ALA A 140 -3.74 0.80 -25.48
N ARG A 141 -3.20 1.74 -24.69
CA ARG A 141 -1.84 2.30 -24.87
C ARG A 141 -0.74 1.49 -24.18
N THR A 142 -1.07 0.58 -23.27
CA THR A 142 -0.07 -0.18 -22.50
C THR A 142 0.68 -1.24 -23.29
N GLY A 143 0.15 -1.68 -24.44
CA GLY A 143 0.67 -2.84 -25.17
C GLY A 143 0.40 -4.20 -24.51
N ILE A 144 -0.32 -4.21 -23.38
CA ILE A 144 -0.76 -5.43 -22.70
C ILE A 144 -2.13 -5.81 -23.27
N LYS A 145 -2.31 -7.10 -23.58
CA LYS A 145 -3.62 -7.64 -23.96
C LYS A 145 -4.45 -7.87 -22.69
N TRP A 146 -5.17 -6.85 -22.26
CA TRP A 146 -6.05 -6.92 -21.09
C TRP A 146 -7.29 -7.78 -21.35
N ASP A 147 -7.63 -8.64 -20.40
CA ASP A 147 -8.98 -9.19 -20.30
C ASP A 147 -9.87 -8.16 -19.60
N MET A 148 -10.60 -7.38 -20.39
CA MET A 148 -11.47 -6.32 -19.87
C MET A 148 -12.62 -6.87 -19.00
N GLY A 149 -13.02 -8.13 -19.20
CA GLY A 149 -13.98 -8.79 -18.31
C GLY A 149 -13.39 -9.05 -16.93
N ALA A 150 -12.13 -9.48 -16.86
CA ALA A 150 -11.41 -9.65 -15.61
C ALA A 150 -11.10 -8.30 -14.93
N VAL A 151 -10.70 -7.28 -15.69
CA VAL A 151 -10.46 -5.92 -15.17
C VAL A 151 -11.72 -5.36 -14.51
N LYS A 152 -12.87 -5.46 -15.20
CA LYS A 152 -14.15 -5.00 -14.65
C LYS A 152 -14.50 -5.71 -13.34
N LYS A 153 -14.39 -7.04 -13.30
CA LYS A 153 -14.64 -7.82 -12.08
C LYS A 153 -13.69 -7.45 -10.94
N ALA A 154 -12.43 -7.15 -11.25
CA ALA A 154 -11.46 -6.72 -10.24
C ALA A 154 -11.83 -5.35 -9.66
N TYR A 155 -12.29 -4.41 -10.50
CA TYR A 155 -12.81 -3.13 -10.02
C TYR A 155 -14.02 -3.33 -9.11
N GLU A 156 -15.04 -4.05 -9.57
CA GLU A 156 -16.25 -4.33 -8.80
C GLU A 156 -15.92 -4.97 -7.45
N TRP A 157 -14.99 -5.95 -7.43
CA TRP A 157 -14.56 -6.61 -6.20
C TRP A 157 -13.90 -5.67 -5.19
N VAL A 158 -13.12 -4.69 -5.64
CA VAL A 158 -12.53 -3.65 -4.76
C VAL A 158 -13.61 -2.65 -4.33
N GLU A 159 -14.45 -2.21 -5.26
CA GLU A 159 -15.48 -1.20 -5.05
C GLU A 159 -16.48 -1.65 -3.99
N GLU A 160 -16.96 -2.89 -4.10
CA GLU A 160 -17.86 -3.52 -3.11
C GLU A 160 -17.23 -3.66 -1.72
N SER A 161 -15.90 -3.54 -1.59
CA SER A 161 -15.20 -3.73 -0.32
C SER A 161 -14.92 -2.42 0.40
N ILE A 162 -14.40 -1.43 -0.32
CA ILE A 162 -13.73 -0.28 0.29
C ILE A 162 -14.02 1.06 -0.39
N VAL A 163 -14.92 1.10 -1.39
CA VAL A 163 -15.27 2.33 -2.10
C VAL A 163 -16.69 2.74 -1.76
N PHE A 164 -16.83 3.99 -1.36
CA PHE A 164 -18.08 4.63 -1.01
C PHE A 164 -18.32 5.78 -1.97
N GLY A 165 -19.57 6.05 -2.29
CA GLY A 165 -19.94 7.13 -3.19
C GLY A 165 -21.25 7.73 -2.76
N THR A 166 -21.32 9.05 -2.75
CA THR A 166 -22.56 9.79 -2.58
C THR A 166 -22.56 11.00 -3.49
N ASP A 167 -23.75 11.35 -3.96
CA ASP A 167 -23.97 12.56 -4.76
C ASP A 167 -24.14 13.78 -3.85
N ASN A 168 -24.10 13.58 -2.52
CA ASN A 168 -24.20 14.62 -1.51
C ASN A 168 -22.87 15.34 -1.35
N LEU A 169 -22.66 16.36 -2.18
CA LEU A 169 -21.49 17.24 -2.09
C LEU A 169 -21.56 18.16 -0.88
N THR A 170 -20.42 18.40 -0.25
CA THR A 170 -20.24 19.52 0.69
C THR A 170 -20.36 20.85 -0.03
N THR A 171 -20.58 21.94 0.72
CA THR A 171 -20.61 23.31 0.17
C THR A 171 -19.33 23.68 -0.58
N TRP A 172 -18.19 23.15 -0.14
CA TRP A 172 -16.92 23.39 -0.83
C TRP A 172 -16.86 22.64 -2.16
N GLU A 173 -17.19 21.36 -2.18
CA GLU A 173 -17.15 20.53 -3.39
C GLU A 173 -18.15 20.99 -4.45
N SER A 174 -19.36 21.39 -4.05
CA SER A 174 -20.35 21.95 -4.99
C SER A 174 -19.86 23.27 -5.59
N SER A 175 -19.28 24.15 -4.78
CA SER A 175 -18.66 25.39 -5.25
C SER A 175 -17.54 25.14 -6.26
N VAL A 176 -16.68 24.14 -6.00
CA VAL A 176 -15.60 23.77 -6.92
C VAL A 176 -16.15 23.21 -8.23
N ARG A 177 -17.16 22.32 -8.16
CA ARG A 177 -17.84 21.78 -9.35
C ARG A 177 -18.39 22.92 -10.21
N ASP A 178 -19.14 23.84 -9.61
CA ASP A 178 -19.80 24.92 -10.33
C ASP A 178 -18.76 25.88 -10.95
N ALA A 179 -17.69 26.21 -10.22
CA ALA A 179 -16.60 27.04 -10.75
C ALA A 179 -15.85 26.39 -11.95
N LEU A 180 -15.67 25.06 -11.94
CA LEU A 180 -15.08 24.33 -13.07
C LEU A 180 -15.99 24.42 -14.30
N LEU A 181 -17.30 24.21 -14.11
CA LEU A 181 -18.29 24.30 -15.19
C LEU A 181 -18.36 25.73 -15.76
N GLU A 182 -18.36 26.76 -14.90
CA GLU A 182 -18.32 28.18 -15.31
C GLU A 182 -17.03 28.54 -16.06
N SER A 183 -15.93 27.85 -15.76
CA SER A 183 -14.65 27.98 -16.46
C SER A 183 -14.60 27.18 -17.78
N ASN A 184 -15.76 26.70 -18.27
CA ASN A 184 -15.88 25.94 -19.50
C ASN A 184 -15.12 24.60 -19.49
N ILE A 185 -14.91 24.03 -18.29
CA ILE A 185 -14.44 22.66 -18.09
C ILE A 185 -15.69 21.80 -17.94
N GLY A 186 -16.06 21.08 -19.00
CA GLY A 186 -17.26 20.24 -19.04
C GLY A 186 -17.08 19.04 -19.97
N PRO A 187 -18.12 18.18 -20.11
CA PRO A 187 -19.46 18.31 -19.52
C PRO A 187 -19.51 18.00 -18.01
N ASP A 188 -20.66 18.27 -17.38
CA ASP A 188 -20.99 17.70 -16.07
C ASP A 188 -21.41 16.24 -16.26
N ASN A 189 -20.64 15.31 -15.70
CA ASN A 189 -20.88 13.87 -15.80
C ASN A 189 -21.63 13.31 -14.57
N GLY A 190 -22.01 14.15 -13.61
CA GLY A 190 -22.60 13.68 -12.35
C GLY A 190 -21.67 12.74 -11.59
N PHE A 191 -22.24 11.75 -10.91
CA PHE A 191 -21.46 10.72 -10.23
C PHE A 191 -21.03 9.61 -11.19
N THR A 192 -19.71 9.36 -11.26
CA THR A 192 -19.16 8.21 -11.96
C THR A 192 -17.78 7.83 -11.42
N LEU A 193 -17.54 6.52 -11.33
CA LEU A 193 -16.21 5.99 -11.00
C LEU A 193 -15.28 6.00 -12.22
N ASP A 194 -15.82 6.08 -13.43
CA ASP A 194 -15.02 6.05 -14.67
C ASP A 194 -14.24 7.36 -14.85
N HIS A 195 -13.00 7.26 -15.30
CA HIS A 195 -12.24 8.45 -15.70
C HIS A 195 -12.76 8.95 -17.05
N VAL A 196 -13.36 10.14 -17.05
CA VAL A 196 -14.00 10.76 -18.22
C VAL A 196 -13.61 12.22 -18.33
N VAL A 197 -13.66 12.77 -19.55
CA VAL A 197 -13.45 14.20 -19.79
C VAL A 197 -14.61 14.99 -19.18
N GLY A 198 -14.27 16.08 -18.50
CA GLY A 198 -15.23 17.00 -17.88
C GLY A 198 -15.16 16.99 -16.36
N VAL A 199 -16.25 17.41 -15.73
CA VAL A 199 -16.39 17.45 -14.27
C VAL A 199 -17.18 16.24 -13.82
N LYS A 200 -16.81 15.66 -12.69
CA LYS A 200 -17.52 14.53 -12.09
C LYS A 200 -17.42 14.54 -10.57
N VAL A 201 -18.40 13.90 -9.93
CA VAL A 201 -18.28 13.37 -8.56
C VAL A 201 -17.82 11.92 -8.68
N THR A 202 -16.93 11.47 -7.80
CA THR A 202 -16.34 10.12 -7.88
C THR A 202 -16.36 9.47 -6.49
N GLY A 203 -16.01 8.18 -6.44
CA GLY A 203 -15.95 7.45 -5.17
C GLY A 203 -14.81 7.91 -4.26
N ALA A 204 -14.93 7.59 -2.99
CA ALA A 204 -13.91 7.76 -1.98
C ALA A 204 -13.68 6.46 -1.21
N THR A 205 -12.49 6.30 -0.63
CA THR A 205 -12.18 5.22 0.32
C THR A 205 -12.27 5.73 1.77
N PHE A 206 -13.15 6.71 1.99
CA PHE A 206 -13.64 7.10 3.31
C PHE A 206 -15.15 6.86 3.34
N ASP A 207 -15.66 6.28 4.43
CA ASP A 207 -17.09 6.09 4.61
C ASP A 207 -17.78 7.37 5.09
N GLU A 208 -19.11 7.34 5.22
CA GLU A 208 -19.91 8.49 5.68
C GLU A 208 -19.55 8.97 7.10
N ALA A 209 -18.90 8.12 7.90
CA ALA A 209 -18.41 8.47 9.23
C ALA A 209 -16.98 9.04 9.21
N GLY A 210 -16.38 9.23 8.03
CA GLY A 210 -15.01 9.69 7.86
C GLY A 210 -13.96 8.64 8.21
N ARG A 211 -14.33 7.36 8.30
CA ARG A 211 -13.39 6.26 8.54
C ARG A 211 -12.74 5.85 7.24
N ARG A 212 -11.42 5.69 7.26
CA ARG A 212 -10.66 5.23 6.11
C ARG A 212 -10.84 3.72 5.92
N HIS A 213 -11.11 3.36 4.67
CA HIS A 213 -11.01 2.03 4.15
C HIS A 213 -9.81 1.94 3.20
N GLY A 214 -9.08 0.84 3.21
CA GLY A 214 -7.82 0.73 2.46
C GLY A 214 -7.51 -0.70 2.06
N ALA A 215 -6.44 -0.87 1.27
CA ALA A 215 -6.10 -2.16 0.69
C ALA A 215 -5.89 -3.27 1.73
N VAL A 216 -5.52 -2.91 2.97
CA VAL A 216 -5.42 -3.86 4.10
C VAL A 216 -6.70 -4.64 4.33
N GLU A 217 -7.88 -4.03 4.15
CA GLU A 217 -9.16 -4.71 4.37
C GLU A 217 -9.47 -5.76 3.29
N LEU A 218 -8.82 -5.67 2.13
CA LEU A 218 -8.94 -6.67 1.07
C LEU A 218 -8.30 -8.01 1.49
N VAL A 219 -7.40 -8.00 2.49
CA VAL A 219 -6.87 -9.21 3.12
C VAL A 219 -7.97 -10.00 3.83
N ASN A 220 -9.06 -9.35 4.27
CA ASN A 220 -10.20 -10.07 4.88
C ASN A 220 -10.92 -11.00 3.88
N LYS A 221 -10.67 -10.85 2.58
CA LYS A 221 -11.18 -11.73 1.53
C LYS A 221 -10.24 -12.89 1.20
N ALA A 222 -9.10 -13.00 1.89
CA ALA A 222 -8.17 -14.12 1.77
C ALA A 222 -8.71 -15.41 2.43
N ASN A 223 -8.16 -16.55 2.03
CA ASN A 223 -8.33 -17.78 2.81
C ASN A 223 -7.37 -17.75 4.03
N PRO A 224 -7.87 -17.76 5.28
CA PRO A 224 -7.04 -17.61 6.47
C PRO A 224 -6.13 -18.82 6.75
N GLU A 225 -6.38 -19.98 6.14
CA GLU A 225 -5.50 -21.14 6.26
C GLU A 225 -4.27 -21.03 5.33
N ASN A 226 -4.30 -20.09 4.38
CA ASN A 226 -3.36 -20.01 3.27
C ASN A 226 -2.58 -18.68 3.20
N LEU A 227 -2.85 -17.71 4.07
CA LEU A 227 -2.19 -16.39 4.08
C LEU A 227 -1.77 -15.97 5.50
#